data_AF-A0A4Y8CAF8-F1
#
_entry.id   AF-A0A4Y8CAF8-F1
#
_cell.length_a   1.000
_cell.length_b   1.000
_cell.length_c   1.000
_cell.angle_alpha   90.00
_cell.angle_beta   90.00
_cell.angle_gamma   90.00
#
_symmetry.space_group_name_H-M   'P 1'
#
loop_
_entity.id
_entity.type
_entity.pdbx_description
1 polymer ?
#
loop_
_entity_poly.entity_id
_entity_poly.type
_entity_poly.pdbx_seq_one_letter_code
_entity_poly.pdbx_strand_id
1 'polypeptide(L)'
;MCAVVGVINSNNASTYAYYALFAMQHRGQEASGISVSNGKNIKTIKAKGEVSQIFNPDNLKTLEGEIAIGHNRYSTAGNSSLNDAQPIAA
;
A
#
# COMPACT_ATOMS: atom_id res chain seq x y z
N MET A 1 5.98 -14.70 0.43
CA MET A 1 4.99 -14.54 1.52
C MET A 1 4.69 -13.07 1.69
N CYS A 2 3.45 -12.61 1.48
CA CYS A 2 3.03 -11.21 1.49
C CYS A 2 3.36 -10.43 2.78
N ALA A 3 3.33 -9.10 2.70
CA ALA A 3 3.37 -8.21 3.87
C ALA A 3 2.06 -7.44 4.02
N VAL A 4 1.69 -7.13 5.27
CA VAL A 4 0.57 -6.26 5.63
C VAL A 4 1.07 -5.26 6.67
N VAL A 5 0.65 -4.00 6.56
CA VAL A 5 0.89 -2.96 7.57
C VAL A 5 -0.40 -2.23 7.91
N GLY A 6 -0.51 -1.78 9.16
CA GLY A 6 -1.52 -0.82 9.61
C GLY A 6 -0.88 0.30 10.42
N VAL A 7 -1.35 1.53 10.21
CA VAL A 7 -0.96 2.74 10.95
C VAL A 7 -2.24 3.45 11.37
N ILE A 8 -2.32 3.87 12.63
CA ILE A 8 -3.46 4.63 13.17
C ILE A 8 -2.96 5.84 13.96
N ASN A 9 -3.80 6.86 14.08
CA ASN A 9 -3.54 8.07 14.88
C ASN A 9 -2.24 8.80 14.49
N SER A 10 -2.01 8.99 13.19
CA SER A 10 -0.86 9.73 12.67
C SER A 10 -1.19 10.56 11.44
N ASN A 11 -0.91 11.86 11.49
CA ASN A 11 -1.03 12.76 10.32
C ASN A 11 -0.17 12.34 9.12
N ASN A 12 0.80 11.44 9.32
CA ASN A 12 1.69 10.91 8.29
C ASN A 12 1.45 9.40 8.06
N ALA A 13 0.23 8.90 8.24
CA ALA A 13 -0.08 7.47 8.20
C ALA A 13 0.35 6.82 6.87
N SER A 14 0.10 7.46 5.72
CA SER A 14 0.55 6.98 4.40
C SER A 14 2.07 6.85 4.30
N THR A 15 2.81 7.85 4.78
CA THR A 15 4.28 7.86 4.79
C THR A 15 4.85 6.74 5.66
N TYR A 16 4.29 6.51 6.85
CA TYR A 16 4.72 5.39 7.70
C TYR A 16 4.38 4.04 7.09
N ALA A 17 3.21 3.89 6.46
CA ALA A 17 2.85 2.70 5.71
C ALA A 17 3.84 2.44 4.55
N TYR A 18 4.22 3.47 3.80
CA TYR A 18 5.24 3.38 2.75
C TYR A 18 6.57 2.85 3.28
N TYR A 19 7.11 3.45 4.35
CA TYR A 19 8.41 3.00 4.89
C TYR A 19 8.36 1.58 5.45
N ALA A 20 7.27 1.21 6.11
CA ALA A 20 7.08 -0.16 6.60
C ALA A 20 7.00 -1.17 5.46
N LEU A 21 6.24 -0.88 4.41
CA LEU A 21 6.17 -1.73 3.22
C LEU A 21 7.51 -1.81 2.50
N PHE A 22 8.24 -0.69 2.39
CA PHE A 22 9.59 -0.66 1.81
C PHE A 22 10.55 -1.55 2.59
N ALA A 23 10.56 -1.46 3.93
CA ALA A 23 11.36 -2.35 4.79
C ALA A 23 10.99 -3.83 4.63
N MET A 24 9.73 -4.11 4.29
CA MET A 24 9.21 -5.46 4.03
C MET A 24 9.12 -5.81 2.53
N GLN A 25 9.86 -5.14 1.64
CA GLN A 25 9.81 -5.39 0.19
C GLN A 25 10.14 -6.85 -0.18
N HIS A 26 11.02 -7.49 0.58
CA HIS A 26 11.39 -8.91 0.40
C HIS A 26 10.23 -9.89 0.59
N ARG A 27 9.09 -9.44 1.13
CA ARG A 27 7.85 -10.20 1.31
C ARG A 27 6.90 -10.08 0.11
N GLY A 28 7.27 -9.40 -0.97
CA GLY A 28 6.45 -9.37 -2.19
C GLY A 28 6.84 -8.24 -3.11
N GLN A 29 7.15 -8.54 -4.36
CA GLN A 29 7.70 -7.58 -5.33
C GLN A 29 6.78 -7.34 -6.54
N GLU A 30 5.62 -7.99 -6.57
CA GLU A 30 4.80 -8.01 -7.78
C GLU A 30 3.77 -6.89 -7.83
N ALA A 31 3.26 -6.48 -6.66
CA ALA A 31 2.31 -5.40 -6.53
C ALA A 31 2.36 -4.87 -5.11
N SER A 32 2.16 -3.56 -4.97
CA SER A 32 2.06 -2.90 -3.68
C SER A 32 0.88 -1.94 -3.68
N GLY A 33 0.27 -1.74 -2.52
CA GLY A 33 -0.87 -0.86 -2.36
C GLY A 33 -0.95 -0.25 -0.98
N ILE A 34 -1.46 0.99 -0.90
CA ILE A 34 -1.77 1.71 0.32
C ILE A 34 -3.18 2.28 0.19
N SER A 35 -4.00 2.04 1.21
CA SER A 35 -5.28 2.70 1.40
C SER A 35 -5.21 3.58 2.65
N VAL A 36 -5.70 4.82 2.55
CA VAL A 36 -5.75 5.78 3.65
C VAL A 36 -7.17 6.24 3.89
N SER A 37 -7.51 6.44 5.16
CA SER A 37 -8.79 6.96 5.61
C SER A 37 -8.61 8.18 6.51
N ASN A 38 -9.47 9.18 6.27
CA ASN A 38 -9.66 10.32 7.18
C ASN A 38 -10.88 10.13 8.10
N GLY A 39 -11.34 8.88 8.27
CA GLY A 39 -12.52 8.52 9.06
C GLY A 39 -13.85 8.70 8.32
N LYS A 40 -13.87 9.32 7.13
CA LYS A 40 -15.08 9.51 6.31
C LYS A 40 -14.98 8.84 4.94
N ASN A 41 -13.83 8.97 4.30
CA ASN A 41 -13.58 8.43 2.96
C ASN A 41 -12.30 7.61 2.95
N ILE A 42 -12.23 6.64 2.03
CA ILE A 42 -11.03 5.84 1.78
C ILE A 42 -10.46 6.25 0.42
N LYS A 43 -9.16 6.47 0.36
CA LYS A 43 -8.42 6.65 -0.90
C LYS A 43 -7.36 5.57 -1.02
N THR A 44 -7.26 4.97 -2.21
CA THR A 44 -6.35 3.86 -2.47
C THR A 44 -5.47 4.16 -3.67
N ILE A 45 -4.18 3.89 -3.53
CA ILE A 45 -3.24 3.77 -4.65
C ILE A 45 -2.65 2.37 -4.59
N LYS A 46 -2.74 1.64 -5.69
CA LYS A 46 -2.13 0.32 -5.85
C LYS A 46 -1.75 0.08 -7.30
N ALA A 47 -0.63 -0.60 -7.50
CA ALA A 47 -0.14 -0.95 -8.83
C ALA A 47 0.71 -2.22 -8.77
N LYS A 48 1.08 -2.75 -9.94
CA LYS A 48 2.12 -3.77 -10.04
C LYS A 48 3.50 -3.13 -9.83
N GLY A 49 4.40 -3.88 -9.22
CA GLY A 49 5.78 -3.48 -8.94
C GLY A 49 6.09 -3.26 -7.46
N GLU A 50 7.31 -2.79 -7.24
CA GLU A 50 7.87 -2.52 -5.92
C GLU A 50 7.33 -1.21 -5.34
N VAL A 51 7.39 -1.09 -4.01
CA VAL A 51 6.90 0.08 -3.26
C VAL A 51 7.52 1.38 -3.78
N SER A 52 8.82 1.40 -4.05
CA SER A 52 9.55 2.59 -4.55
C SER A 52 9.22 2.96 -6.00
N GLN A 53 8.69 2.03 -6.79
CA GLN A 53 8.27 2.28 -8.17
C GLN A 53 6.85 2.84 -8.23
N ILE A 54 6.00 2.40 -7.30
CA ILE A 54 4.58 2.74 -7.27
C ILE A 54 4.35 4.07 -6.55
N PHE A 55 5.04 4.30 -5.44
CA PHE A 55 4.82 5.46 -4.60
C PHE A 55 5.97 6.46 -4.74
N ASN A 56 5.62 7.69 -5.11
CA ASN A 56 6.54 8.82 -5.18
C ASN A 56 6.02 9.94 -4.27
N PRO A 57 6.83 10.96 -3.95
CA PRO A 57 6.42 12.02 -3.03
C PRO A 57 5.12 12.72 -3.42
N ASP A 58 4.83 12.83 -4.71
CA ASP A 58 3.65 13.55 -5.19
C ASP A 58 2.38 12.72 -5.01
N ASN A 59 2.40 11.42 -5.30
CA ASN A 59 1.21 10.59 -5.15
C ASN A 59 0.94 10.20 -3.67
N LEU A 60 1.99 10.06 -2.86
CA LEU A 60 1.91 9.83 -1.42
C LEU A 60 1.23 11.00 -0.71
N LYS A 61 1.55 12.25 -1.09
CA LYS A 61 0.88 13.44 -0.56
C LYS A 61 -0.62 13.42 -0.80
N THR A 62 -1.08 12.77 -1.85
CA THR A 62 -2.52 12.68 -2.11
C THR A 62 -3.26 11.69 -1.21
N LEU A 63 -2.54 10.83 -0.48
CA LEU A 63 -3.08 9.87 0.49
C LEU A 63 -3.14 10.52 1.87
N GLU A 64 -4.09 11.42 2.05
CA GLU A 64 -4.29 12.21 3.28
C GLU A 64 -5.26 11.53 4.25
N GLY A 65 -4.84 11.38 5.52
CA GLY A 65 -5.64 10.79 6.58
C GLY A 65 -4.78 10.24 7.71
N GLU A 66 -5.44 9.90 8.83
CA GLU A 66 -4.76 9.47 10.06
C GLU A 66 -4.68 7.95 10.23
N ILE A 67 -5.30 7.21 9.30
CA ILE A 67 -5.37 5.75 9.29
C ILE A 67 -4.89 5.27 7.93
N ALA A 68 -3.94 4.34 7.91
CA ALA A 68 -3.46 3.71 6.69
C ALA A 68 -3.33 2.20 6.85
N ILE A 69 -3.65 1.46 5.78
CA ILE A 69 -3.26 0.06 5.64
C ILE A 69 -2.48 -0.10 4.34
N GLY A 70 -1.61 -1.10 4.30
CA GLY A 70 -0.81 -1.37 3.11
C GLY A 70 -0.48 -2.85 2.95
N HIS A 71 -0.15 -3.24 1.72
CA HIS A 71 0.16 -4.62 1.38
C HIS A 71 1.23 -4.73 0.29
N ASN A 72 2.17 -5.67 0.45
CA ASN A 72 3.07 -6.14 -0.62
C ASN A 72 2.66 -7.55 -1.03
N ARG A 73 2.36 -7.74 -2.31
CA ARG A 73 1.92 -9.02 -2.88
C ARG A 73 3.11 -9.85 -3.37
N TYR A 74 3.07 -11.13 -3.03
CA TYR A 74 3.89 -12.18 -3.62
C TYR A 74 2.94 -13.18 -4.30
N SER A 75 3.11 -13.51 -5.58
CA SER A 75 2.20 -14.46 -6.24
C SER A 75 2.43 -15.83 -5.65
N THR A 76 1.34 -16.45 -5.22
CA THR A 76 1.23 -17.90 -5.18
C THR A 76 0.58 -18.31 -6.50
N ALA A 77 1.14 -19.32 -7.18
CA ALA A 77 0.65 -19.94 -8.42
C ALA A 77 -0.54 -19.23 -9.12
N GLY A 78 -0.27 -18.58 -10.26
CA GLY A 78 -1.27 -17.87 -11.06
C GLY A 78 -0.66 -16.68 -11.81
N ASN A 79 -1.37 -16.18 -12.83
CA ASN A 79 -0.94 -15.00 -13.58
C ASN A 79 -1.03 -13.74 -12.70
N SER A 80 -0.02 -12.87 -12.78
CA SER A 80 -0.01 -11.59 -12.08
C SER A 80 -1.09 -10.67 -12.65
N SER A 81 -2.24 -10.52 -11.98
CA SER A 81 -3.28 -9.55 -12.32
C SER A 81 -3.19 -8.31 -11.44
N LEU A 82 -3.48 -7.13 -11.99
CA LEU A 82 -3.61 -5.91 -11.18
C LEU A 82 -4.82 -5.99 -10.23
N ASN A 83 -5.86 -6.75 -10.63
CA ASN A 83 -7.06 -6.94 -9.81
C ASN A 83 -6.75 -7.68 -8.50
N ASP A 84 -5.63 -8.42 -8.45
CA ASP A 84 -5.20 -9.13 -7.25
C ASP A 84 -4.37 -8.25 -6.31
N ALA A 85 -4.06 -7.02 -6.71
CA ALA A 85 -3.35 -6.07 -5.85
C ALA A 85 -4.25 -5.66 -4.67
N GLN A 86 -3.68 -5.73 -3.48
CA GLN A 86 -4.30 -5.37 -2.22
C GLN A 86 -3.78 -3.98 -1.76
N PRO A 87 -4.53 -3.24 -0.92
CA PRO A 87 -5.86 -3.56 -0.41
C PRO A 87 -6.98 -3.49 -1.47
N ILE A 88 -8.05 -4.26 -1.27
CA ILE A 88 -9.31 -4.11 -2.02
C ILE A 88 -10.12 -2.99 -1.36
N ALA A 89 -10.55 -2.02 -2.16
CA ALA A 89 -11.47 -0.96 -1.77
C ALA A 89 -12.64 -0.95 -2.78
N ALA A 90 -13.84 -0.70 -2.28
CA ALA A 90 -15.07 -0.59 -3.08
C ALA A 90 -15.20 0.79 -3.74
#